data_AF-A0A4P6PBQ9-F1
#
_entry.id   AF-A0A4P6PBQ9-F1
#
_cell.length_a   1.000
_cell.length_b   1.000
_cell.length_c   1.000
_cell.angle_alpha   90.00
_cell.angle_beta   90.00
_cell.angle_gamma   90.00
#
_symmetry.space_group_name_H-M   'P 1'
#
loop_
_entity.id
_entity.type
_entity.pdbx_description
1 polymer ?
#
loop_
_entity_poly.entity_id
_entity_poly.type
_entity_poly.pdbx_seq_one_letter_code
_entity_poly.pdbx_strand_id
1 'polypeptide(L)'
;METLREIMATLTFIAGTVLIFSLIGAFHWGTLLASFACFLAAYLIWPSKRSGQRERENVFLDVLELIIEFPMEILFWLFRLIGRLFRSKEGGFDIDI
;
A
#
# COMPACT_ATOMS: atom_id res chain seq x y z
N MET A 1 -3.47 -21.27 -7.40
CA MET A 1 -3.36 -20.05 -8.24
C MET A 1 -2.70 -18.90 -7.46
N GLU A 2 -1.86 -19.16 -6.45
CA GLU A 2 -1.21 -18.10 -5.66
C GLU A 2 -0.03 -17.47 -6.37
N THR A 3 0.81 -18.26 -7.03
CA THR A 3 2.01 -17.77 -7.73
C THR A 3 1.68 -16.73 -8.81
N LEU A 4 0.54 -16.91 -9.51
CA LEU A 4 0.07 -15.93 -10.48
C LEU A 4 -0.32 -14.60 -9.81
N ARG A 5 -1.01 -14.66 -8.67
CA ARG A 5 -1.39 -13.47 -7.89
C ARG A 5 -0.16 -12.75 -7.35
N GLU A 6 0.83 -13.49 -6.84
CA GLU A 6 2.11 -12.93 -6.38
C GLU A 6 2.83 -12.17 -7.51
N ILE A 7 2.91 -12.77 -8.71
CA ILE A 7 3.51 -12.14 -9.88
C ILE A 7 2.73 -10.88 -10.26
N MET A 8 1.39 -10.95 -10.33
CA MET A 8 0.54 -9.81 -10.70
C MET A 8 0.68 -8.65 -9.70
N ALA A 9 0.66 -8.94 -8.40
CA ALA A 9 0.85 -7.93 -7.36
C ALA A 9 2.23 -7.27 -7.45
N THR A 10 3.29 -8.08 -7.65
CA THR A 10 4.66 -7.56 -7.81
C THR A 10 4.78 -6.67 -9.04
N LEU A 11 4.22 -7.07 -10.18
CA LEU A 11 4.23 -6.26 -11.41
C LEU A 11 3.46 -4.94 -11.22
N THR A 12 2.32 -4.98 -10.53
CA THR A 12 1.51 -3.80 -10.26
C THR A 12 2.23 -2.84 -9.31
N PHE A 13 2.96 -3.37 -8.32
CA PHE A 13 3.82 -2.60 -7.44
C PHE A 13 4.95 -1.90 -8.19
N ILE A 14 5.63 -2.62 -9.09
CA ILE A 14 6.68 -2.03 -9.94
C ILE A 14 6.11 -0.92 -10.81
N ALA A 15 4.93 -1.13 -11.42
CA ALA A 15 4.25 -0.10 -12.21
C ALA A 15 3.94 1.16 -11.40
N GLY A 16 3.40 1.00 -10.18
CA GLY A 16 3.16 2.13 -9.26
C GLY A 16 4.45 2.89 -8.91
N THR A 17 5.54 2.17 -8.69
CA THR A 17 6.85 2.75 -8.40
C THR A 17 7.38 3.58 -9.58
N VAL A 18 7.28 3.05 -10.80
CA VAL A 18 7.68 3.78 -12.02
C VAL A 18 6.86 5.06 -12.20
N LEU A 19 5.55 5.02 -11.94
CA LEU A 19 4.69 6.20 -11.99
C LEU A 19 5.12 7.27 -10.98
N ILE A 20 5.54 6.87 -9.78
CA ILE A 20 6.10 7.82 -8.79
C ILE A 20 7.39 8.45 -9.27
N PHE A 21 8.33 7.66 -9.80
CA PHE A 21 9.58 8.21 -10.33
C PHE A 21 9.33 9.17 -11.50
N SER A 22 8.29 8.91 -12.32
CA SER A 22 7.90 9.81 -13.40
C SER A 22 7.46 11.20 -12.92
N LEU A 23 7.00 11.34 -11.67
CA LEU A 23 6.59 12.64 -11.10
C LEU A 23 7.76 13.58 -10.82
N ILE A 24 8.99 13.06 -10.72
CA ILE A 24 10.18 13.87 -10.43
C ILE A 24 10.49 14.83 -11.58
N GLY A 25 10.17 14.46 -12.83
CA GLY A 25 10.37 15.31 -14.00
C GLY A 25 9.21 16.27 -14.27
N ALA A 26 7.97 15.78 -14.16
CA ALA A 26 6.76 16.57 -14.38
C ALA A 26 5.66 16.14 -13.42
N PHE A 27 5.32 17.01 -12.48
CA PHE A 27 4.32 16.70 -11.46
C PHE A 27 2.91 16.82 -12.05
N HIS A 28 2.20 15.68 -12.11
CA HIS A 28 0.81 15.61 -12.51
C HIS A 28 -0.01 14.88 -11.44
N TRP A 29 -1.03 15.56 -10.94
CA TRP A 29 -1.95 15.00 -9.93
C TRP A 29 -2.58 13.67 -10.37
N GLY A 30 -2.90 13.52 -11.67
CA GLY A 30 -3.44 12.27 -12.21
C GLY A 30 -2.47 11.09 -12.09
N THR A 31 -1.19 11.31 -12.40
CA THR A 31 -0.14 10.29 -12.29
C THR A 31 0.11 9.90 -10.83
N LEU A 32 0.05 10.88 -9.92
CA LEU A 32 0.13 10.62 -8.48
C LEU A 32 -1.02 9.72 -8.01
N LEU A 33 -2.26 10.05 -8.38
CA LEU A 33 -3.43 9.27 -7.97
C LEU A 33 -3.43 7.87 -8.58
N ALA A 34 -3.00 7.74 -9.84
CA ALA A 34 -2.79 6.45 -10.50
C ALA A 34 -1.73 5.59 -9.79
N SER A 35 -0.62 6.19 -9.35
CA SER A 35 0.42 5.46 -8.61
C SER A 35 -0.08 4.91 -7.27
N PHE A 36 -0.88 5.70 -6.53
CA PHE A 36 -1.53 5.25 -5.31
C PHE A 36 -2.53 4.12 -5.57
N ALA A 37 -3.32 4.22 -6.64
CA ALA A 37 -4.23 3.15 -7.03
C ALA A 37 -3.49 1.85 -7.36
N CYS A 38 -2.32 1.93 -8.02
CA CYS A 38 -1.47 0.77 -8.28
C CYS A 38 -0.95 0.13 -6.99
N PHE A 39 -0.48 0.93 -6.02
CA PHE A 39 -0.04 0.37 -4.73
C PHE A 39 -1.17 -0.27 -3.94
N LEU A 40 -2.34 0.36 -3.92
CA LEU A 40 -3.52 -0.22 -3.30
C LEU A 40 -3.91 -1.55 -3.98
N ALA A 41 -3.92 -1.58 -5.31
CA ALA A 41 -4.20 -2.80 -6.06
C ALA A 41 -3.17 -3.91 -5.80
N ALA A 42 -1.87 -3.57 -5.76
CA ALA A 42 -0.82 -4.52 -5.45
C ALA A 42 -1.02 -5.13 -4.04
N TYR A 43 -1.34 -4.30 -3.06
CA TYR A 43 -1.65 -4.72 -1.70
C TYR A 43 -2.89 -5.64 -1.63
N LEU A 44 -3.96 -5.32 -2.37
CA LEU A 44 -5.18 -6.13 -2.39
C LEU A 44 -5.01 -7.47 -3.12
N ILE A 45 -4.20 -7.50 -4.17
CA ILE A 45 -3.95 -8.72 -4.96
C ILE A 45 -3.04 -9.68 -4.18
N TRP A 46 -2.07 -9.13 -3.43
CA TRP A 46 -1.06 -9.90 -2.71
C TRP A 46 -1.71 -10.90 -1.74
N PRO A 47 -1.43 -12.21 -1.86
CA PRO A 47 -1.89 -13.20 -0.91
C PRO A 47 -1.09 -13.07 0.40
N SER A 48 -1.54 -12.19 1.30
CA SER A 48 -0.91 -11.97 2.60
C SER A 48 -1.06 -13.18 3.51
N LYS A 49 0.00 -13.49 4.29
CA LYS A 49 -0.05 -14.49 5.36
C LYS A 49 -1.13 -14.20 6.41
N ARG A 50 -1.46 -12.93 6.66
CA ARG A 50 -2.54 -12.53 7.59
C ARG A 50 -3.91 -13.10 7.21
N SER A 51 -4.13 -13.42 5.94
CA SER A 51 -5.39 -13.99 5.45
C SER A 51 -5.47 -15.53 5.60
N GLY A 52 -4.45 -16.19 6.16
CA GLY A 52 -4.43 -17.64 6.34
C GLY A 52 -4.35 -18.47 5.05
N GLN A 53 -4.04 -17.85 3.91
CA GLN A 53 -4.00 -18.53 2.61
C GLN A 53 -2.65 -19.22 2.30
N ARG A 54 -1.58 -18.92 3.05
CA ARG A 54 -0.24 -19.49 2.83
C ARG A 54 0.15 -20.53 3.87
N GLU A 55 0.34 -21.78 3.44
CA GLU A 55 0.90 -22.86 4.27
C GLU A 55 2.43 -22.95 4.26
N ARG A 56 3.12 -22.33 3.28
CA ARG A 56 4.59 -22.41 3.16
C ARG A 56 5.30 -21.16 3.70
N GLU A 57 6.17 -21.35 4.67
CA GLU A 57 7.17 -20.36 5.07
C GLU A 57 8.22 -20.19 3.97
N ASN A 58 8.11 -19.11 3.20
CA ASN A 58 9.11 -18.69 2.23
C ASN A 58 9.60 -17.28 2.61
N VAL A 59 10.81 -17.19 3.15
CA VAL A 59 11.42 -15.91 3.59
C VAL A 59 11.41 -14.87 2.46
N PHE A 60 11.68 -15.28 1.21
CA PHE A 60 11.65 -14.37 0.05
C PHE A 60 10.28 -13.70 -0.12
N LEU A 61 9.21 -14.47 0.08
CA LEU A 61 7.86 -13.97 -0.09
C LEU A 61 7.39 -13.12 1.10
N ASP A 62 7.92 -13.37 2.29
CA ASP A 62 7.68 -12.53 3.47
C ASP A 62 8.35 -11.15 3.30
N VAL A 63 9.56 -11.11 2.73
CA VAL A 63 10.24 -9.85 2.41
C VAL A 63 9.45 -9.07 1.35
N LEU A 64 8.93 -9.74 0.31
CA LEU A 64 8.09 -9.09 -0.69
C LEU A 64 6.78 -8.54 -0.10
N GLU A 65 6.15 -9.29 0.81
CA GLU A 65 4.97 -8.83 1.55
C GLU A 65 5.29 -7.53 2.28
N LEU A 66 6.39 -7.50 3.05
CA LEU A 66 6.84 -6.29 3.75
C LEU A 66 7.07 -5.11 2.78
N ILE A 67 7.70 -5.34 1.63
CA ILE A 67 7.97 -4.29 0.63
C ILE A 67 6.66 -3.73 0.04
N ILE A 68 5.66 -4.58 -0.19
CA ILE A 68 4.36 -4.17 -0.75
C ILE A 68 3.50 -3.47 0.31
N GLU A 69 3.52 -3.94 1.55
CA GLU A 69 2.77 -3.34 2.66
C GLU A 69 3.35 -1.98 3.09
N PHE A 70 4.67 -1.82 3.02
CA PHE A 70 5.37 -0.62 3.49
C PHE A 70 4.83 0.72 2.95
N PRO A 71 4.67 0.92 1.62
CA PRO A 71 4.11 2.19 1.12
C PRO A 71 2.66 2.41 1.56
N MET A 72 1.87 1.35 1.70
CA MET A 72 0.50 1.47 2.21
C MET A 72 0.50 1.85 3.69
N GLU A 73 1.38 1.26 4.50
CA GLU A 73 1.52 1.60 5.91
C GLU A 73 1.94 3.06 6.11
N ILE A 74 2.87 3.57 5.29
CA ILE A 74 3.24 5.00 5.27
C ILE A 74 2.01 5.86 4.96
N LEU A 75 1.20 5.47 3.98
CA LEU A 75 -0.01 6.22 3.62
C LEU A 75 -1.03 6.21 4.75
N PHE A 76 -1.30 5.07 5.37
CA PHE A 76 -2.18 4.98 6.52
C PHE A 76 -1.68 5.82 7.68
N TRP A 77 -0.37 5.82 7.93
CA TRP A 77 0.23 6.65 8.97
C TRP A 77 0.07 8.14 8.66
N LEU A 78 0.28 8.55 7.41
CA LEU A 78 0.07 9.92 6.95
C LEU A 78 -1.40 10.34 7.10
N PHE A 79 -2.35 9.52 6.64
CA PHE A 79 -3.79 9.80 6.80
C PHE A 79 -4.19 9.86 8.27
N ARG A 80 -3.64 9.00 9.12
CA ARG A 80 -3.89 9.01 10.57
C ARG A 80 -3.35 10.28 11.22
N LEU A 81 -2.18 10.76 10.80
CA LEU A 81 -1.58 11.99 11.29
C LEU A 81 -2.42 13.21 10.87
N ILE A 82 -2.84 13.26 9.60
CA ILE A 82 -3.76 14.28 9.10
C ILE A 82 -5.07 14.26 9.90
N GLY A 83 -5.70 13.10 10.06
CA GLY A 83 -6.94 12.95 10.83
C GLY A 83 -6.80 13.42 12.28
N ARG A 84 -5.67 13.15 12.94
CA ARG A 84 -5.37 13.66 14.29
C ARG A 84 -5.22 15.19 14.34
N LEU A 85 -4.59 15.79 13.34
CA LEU A 85 -4.44 17.25 13.27
C LEU A 85 -5.81 17.94 13.09
N PHE A 86 -6.69 17.38 12.24
CA PHE A 86 -8.06 17.89 12.09
C PHE A 86 -8.90 17.68 13.35
N ARG A 87 -8.82 16.50 13.99
CA ARG A 87 -9.52 16.18 15.24
C ARG A 87 -9.04 16.99 16.44
N SER A 88 -7.83 17.55 16.41
CA SER A 88 -7.33 18.43 17.49
C SER A 88 -7.99 19.81 17.49
N LYS A 89 -8.68 20.20 16.41
CA LYS A 89 -9.37 21.51 16.31
C LYS A 89 -10.85 21.44 16.68
N GLU A 90 -11.44 20.24 16.70
CA GLU A 90 -12.83 20.00 17.09
C GLU A 90 -12.83 18.98 18.24
N GLY A 91 -12.97 19.49 19.47
CA GLY A 91 -12.82 18.72 20.69
C GLY A 91 -13.70 17.48 20.77
N GLY A 92 -13.12 16.41 21.32
CA GLY A 92 -13.82 15.32 22.00
C GLY A 92 -14.86 14.57 21.18
N PHE A 93 -14.44 13.50 20.51
CA PHE A 93 -15.35 12.38 20.31
C PHE A 93 -14.59 11.09 20.52
N ASP A 94 -14.82 10.40 21.63
CA ASP A 94 -14.39 9.03 21.85
C ASP A 94 -14.81 8.17 20.66
N ILE A 95 -13.86 7.48 20.03
CA ILE A 95 -14.19 6.41 19.10
C ILE A 95 -13.22 5.28 19.41
N ASP A 96 -13.70 4.40 20.30
CA ASP A 96 -13.28 3.02 20.46
C ASP A 96 -13.63 2.28 19.16
N ILE A 97 -12.63 1.81 18.41
CA ILE A 97 -12.70 0.78 17.35
C ILE A 97 -11.30 0.25 17.09
#